data_AF-A0A6L9YEB8-F1
#
_entry.id   AF-A0A6L9YEB8-F1
#
_cell.length_a   1.000
_cell.length_b   1.000
_cell.length_c   1.000
_cell.angle_alpha   90.00
_cell.angle_beta   90.00
_cell.angle_gamma   90.00
#
_symmetry.space_group_name_H-M   'P 1'
#
loop_
_entity.id
_entity.type
_entity.pdbx_description
1 polymer ?
#
loop_
_entity_poly.entity_id
_entity_poly.type
_entity_poly.pdbx_seq_one_letter_code
_entity_poly.pdbx_strand_id
1 'polypeptide(L)'
;MQQRLLTWQLWLARECVGDRPLRRQKPLAVSSLSPERVAQSFGSILTIIGTPSQPPKLRGKSPGWPLDTPRTPRKRYPTVKKGRGRFHSQSKYRKSSA
;
A
#
# COMPACT_ATOMS: atom_id res chain seq x y z
N MET A 1 -1.62 19.47 -21.57
CA MET A 1 -0.86 20.73 -21.35
C MET A 1 0.00 20.72 -20.06
N GLN A 2 0.03 19.65 -19.25
CA GLN A 2 0.79 19.62 -17.98
C GLN A 2 2.33 19.58 -18.07
N GLN A 3 2.94 19.16 -19.19
CA GLN A 3 4.40 18.89 -19.23
C GLN A 3 5.29 20.13 -19.04
N ARG A 4 4.79 21.35 -19.33
CA ARG A 4 5.61 22.58 -19.24
C ARG A 4 5.88 23.06 -17.82
N LEU A 5 4.95 22.86 -16.89
CA LEU A 5 5.09 23.39 -15.52
C LEU A 5 6.21 22.70 -14.75
N LEU A 6 6.38 21.39 -14.94
CA LEU A 6 7.38 20.60 -14.23
C LEU A 6 8.81 21.05 -14.59
N THR A 7 9.07 21.30 -15.87
CA THR A 7 10.39 21.77 -16.33
C THR A 7 10.74 23.13 -15.75
N TRP A 8 9.75 24.04 -15.62
CA TRP A 8 9.94 25.35 -14.98
C TRP A 8 10.22 25.24 -13.48
N GLN A 9 9.50 24.36 -12.78
CA GLN A 9 9.75 24.10 -11.36
C GLN A 9 11.18 23.58 -11.13
N LEU A 10 11.65 22.65 -11.96
CA LEU A 10 13.02 22.14 -11.88
C LEU A 10 14.06 23.21 -12.26
N TRP A 11 13.75 24.09 -13.22
CA TRP A 11 14.66 25.17 -13.59
C TRP A 11 14.82 26.20 -12.47
N LEU A 12 13.73 26.61 -11.83
CA LEU A 12 13.78 27.54 -10.68
C LEU A 12 14.44 26.91 -9.46
N ALA A 13 14.24 25.62 -9.23
CA ALA A 13 14.83 24.90 -8.11
C ALA A 13 16.36 24.75 -8.21
N ARG A 14 16.96 24.99 -9.37
CA ARG A 14 18.40 24.86 -9.61
C ARG A 14 19.25 25.68 -8.64
N GLU A 15 18.85 26.92 -8.37
CA GLU A 15 19.58 27.83 -7.47
C GLU A 15 19.43 27.45 -5.98
N CYS A 16 18.39 26.68 -5.66
CA CYS A 16 18.09 26.25 -4.30
C CYS A 16 18.78 24.93 -3.91
N VAL A 17 19.40 24.23 -4.87
CA VAL A 17 19.82 22.84 -4.70
C VAL A 17 21.29 22.63 -5.07
N GLY A 18 22.05 22.03 -4.15
CA GLY A 18 23.41 21.55 -4.44
C GLY A 18 23.42 20.24 -5.24
N ASP A 19 24.47 20.02 -6.04
CA ASP A 19 24.64 18.76 -6.77
C ASP A 19 24.78 17.57 -5.80
N ARG A 20 24.06 16.48 -6.08
CA ARG A 20 24.13 15.21 -5.33
C ARG A 20 24.38 14.07 -6.32
N PRO A 21 25.58 14.01 -6.92
CA PRO A 21 25.87 13.01 -7.95
C PRO A 21 25.89 11.61 -7.35
N LEU A 22 25.47 10.63 -8.13
CA LEU A 22 25.74 9.23 -7.83
C LEU A 22 27.25 8.97 -7.89
N ARG A 23 27.75 7.95 -7.20
CA ARG A 23 29.20 7.63 -7.14
C ARG A 23 29.91 7.55 -8.50
N ARG A 24 29.18 7.18 -9.56
CA ARG A 24 29.72 7.06 -10.93
C ARG A 24 29.55 8.32 -11.77
N GLN A 25 28.79 9.31 -11.31
CA GLN A 25 28.53 10.54 -12.03
C GLN A 25 29.54 11.61 -11.63
N LYS A 26 30.03 12.38 -12.60
CA LYS A 26 30.94 13.50 -12.34
C LYS A 26 30.17 14.62 -11.62
N PRO A 27 30.75 15.25 -10.58
CA PRO A 27 30.16 16.42 -9.95
C PRO A 27 30.11 17.60 -10.94
N LEU A 28 29.02 18.35 -10.91
CA LEU A 28 28.78 19.54 -11.72
C LEU A 28 28.62 20.77 -10.83
N ALA A 29 28.97 21.95 -11.37
CA ALA A 29 28.69 23.21 -10.71
C ALA A 29 27.19 23.52 -10.76
N VAL A 30 26.69 24.28 -9.77
CA VAL A 30 25.27 24.67 -9.70
C VAL A 30 24.81 25.36 -10.99
N SER A 31 25.68 26.21 -11.57
CA SER A 31 25.47 26.92 -12.83
C SER A 31 25.41 26.04 -14.07
N SER A 32 25.79 24.76 -14.00
CA SER A 32 25.76 23.78 -15.10
C SER A 32 24.87 22.56 -14.82
N LEU A 33 24.08 22.56 -13.74
CA LEU A 33 23.12 21.49 -13.47
C LEU A 33 22.04 21.38 -14.55
N SER A 34 21.82 20.17 -15.06
CA SER A 34 20.69 19.87 -15.95
C SER A 34 19.40 19.68 -15.13
N PRO A 35 18.21 19.84 -15.73
CA PRO A 35 16.94 19.62 -15.02
C PRO A 35 16.83 18.22 -14.40
N GLU A 36 17.38 17.20 -15.06
CA GLU A 36 17.46 15.84 -14.53
C GLU A 36 18.32 15.78 -13.25
N ARG A 37 19.45 16.49 -13.24
CA ARG A 37 20.32 16.56 -12.06
C ARG A 37 19.66 17.30 -10.91
N VAL A 38 18.88 18.33 -11.20
CA VAL A 38 18.06 19.01 -10.18
C VAL A 38 16.99 18.08 -9.62
N ALA A 39 16.33 17.28 -10.47
CA ALA A 39 15.34 16.29 -10.03
C ALA A 39 15.95 15.25 -9.07
N GLN A 40 17.18 14.79 -9.35
CA GLN A 40 17.90 13.84 -8.50
C GLN A 40 18.16 14.38 -7.08
N SER A 41 18.45 15.66 -6.95
CA SER A 41 18.75 16.32 -5.67
C SER A 41 17.52 17.00 -5.03
N PHE A 42 16.37 17.01 -5.72
CA PHE A 42 15.12 17.67 -5.32
C PHE A 42 14.55 17.19 -3.98
N GLY A 43 14.87 15.96 -3.56
CA GLY A 43 14.46 15.43 -2.25
C GLY A 43 14.92 16.31 -1.06
N SER A 44 16.00 17.08 -1.23
CA SER A 44 16.43 18.07 -0.23
C SER A 44 15.38 19.15 0.02
N ILE A 45 14.84 19.73 -1.05
CA ILE A 45 13.76 20.72 -0.98
C ILE A 45 12.52 20.11 -0.35
N LEU A 46 12.11 18.91 -0.80
CA LEU A 46 10.92 18.24 -0.29
C LEU A 46 11.03 17.96 1.21
N THR A 47 12.23 17.69 1.72
CA THR A 47 12.46 17.50 3.15
C THR A 47 12.23 18.79 3.93
N ILE A 48 12.63 19.94 3.39
CA ILE A 48 12.45 21.26 4.01
C ILE A 48 10.96 21.68 3.98
N ILE A 49 10.29 21.45 2.86
CA ILE A 49 8.86 21.75 2.71
C ILE A 49 8.01 20.82 3.59
N GLY A 50 8.45 19.58 3.78
CA GLY A 50 7.72 18.54 4.47
C GLY A 50 6.59 17.96 3.60
N THR A 51 5.73 17.15 4.23
CA THR A 51 4.59 16.55 3.54
C THR A 51 3.33 17.37 3.86
N PRO A 52 2.56 17.84 2.86
CA PRO A 52 1.30 18.56 3.11
C PRO A 52 0.19 17.63 3.63
N SER A 53 0.41 16.31 3.57
CA SER A 53 -0.54 15.32 4.04
C SER A 53 -0.71 15.38 5.55
N GLN A 54 -1.97 15.39 5.97
CA GLN A 54 -2.34 15.16 7.35
C GLN A 54 -1.87 13.77 7.80
N PRO A 55 -1.52 13.59 9.07
CA PRO A 55 -1.17 12.27 9.59
C PRO A 55 -2.34 11.30 9.38
N PRO A 56 -2.07 10.02 9.09
CA PRO A 56 -3.12 9.04 8.89
C PRO A 56 -3.94 8.89 10.17
N LYS A 57 -5.25 8.66 10.01
CA LYS A 57 -6.12 8.36 11.16
C LYS A 57 -5.62 7.10 11.86
N LEU A 58 -5.35 7.21 13.17
CA LEU A 58 -4.98 6.06 13.98
C LEU A 58 -6.12 5.04 13.94
N ARG A 59 -5.83 3.83 13.43
CA ARG A 59 -6.82 2.74 13.35
C ARG A 59 -7.32 2.29 14.74
N GLY A 60 -6.55 2.59 15.79
CA GLY A 60 -6.69 1.97 17.10
C GLY A 60 -6.29 0.49 17.07
N LYS A 61 -5.97 -0.08 18.23
CA LYS A 61 -5.97 -1.54 18.38
C LYS A 61 -7.43 -1.98 18.43
N SER A 62 -7.77 -3.02 17.68
CA SER A 62 -9.05 -3.69 17.90
C SER A 62 -9.04 -4.26 19.33
N PRO A 63 -10.13 -4.14 20.11
CA PRO A 63 -10.21 -4.70 21.47
C PRO A 63 -10.02 -6.23 21.51
N GLY A 64 -9.94 -6.89 20.35
CA GLY A 64 -9.76 -8.31 20.25
C GLY A 64 -11.05 -9.05 20.56
N TRP A 65 -10.92 -10.32 20.92
CA TRP A 65 -12.04 -11.10 21.41
C TRP A 65 -12.25 -10.80 22.89
N PRO A 66 -13.49 -10.60 23.38
CA PRO A 66 -13.75 -10.38 24.79
C PRO A 66 -13.23 -11.56 25.62
N LEU A 67 -12.66 -11.23 26.79
CA LEU A 67 -12.29 -12.23 27.78
C LEU A 67 -13.55 -12.99 28.21
N ASP A 68 -13.39 -14.26 28.60
CA ASP A 68 -14.48 -15.13 29.05
C ASP A 68 -15.59 -15.42 28.03
N THR A 69 -15.40 -15.05 26.76
CA THR A 69 -16.36 -15.37 25.68
C THR A 69 -15.84 -16.56 24.85
N PRO A 70 -16.46 -17.75 24.94
CA PRO A 70 -16.05 -18.90 24.14
C PRO A 70 -16.30 -18.63 22.65
N ARG A 71 -15.38 -19.10 21.79
CA ARG A 71 -15.58 -19.05 20.33
C ARG A 71 -16.60 -20.11 19.91
N THR A 72 -17.53 -19.73 19.04
CA THR A 72 -18.39 -20.71 18.37
C THR A 72 -17.57 -21.49 17.35
N PRO A 73 -17.46 -22.83 17.46
CA PRO A 73 -16.74 -23.63 16.48
C PRO A 73 -17.47 -23.58 15.14
N ARG A 74 -16.71 -23.59 14.03
CA ARG A 74 -17.29 -23.65 12.68
C ARG A 74 -18.11 -24.93 12.51
N LYS A 75 -19.34 -24.81 12.04
CA LYS A 75 -20.19 -25.96 11.67
C LYS A 75 -19.47 -26.84 10.64
N ARG A 76 -19.17 -28.08 11.01
CA ARG A 76 -18.60 -29.08 10.09
C ARG A 76 -19.74 -29.77 9.34
N TYR A 77 -19.66 -29.76 8.02
CA TYR A 77 -20.55 -30.54 7.15
C TYR A 77 -19.82 -31.83 6.75
N PRO A 78 -20.54 -32.96 6.61
CA PRO A 78 -19.93 -34.21 6.17
C PRO A 78 -19.40 -34.10 4.72
N THR A 79 -18.26 -34.73 4.45
CA THR A 79 -17.69 -34.79 3.10
C THR A 79 -18.51 -35.71 2.22
N VAL A 80 -19.18 -35.17 1.20
CA VAL A 80 -19.88 -35.96 0.18
C VAL A 80 -18.85 -36.56 -0.78
N LYS A 81 -18.58 -37.87 -0.69
CA LYS A 81 -17.73 -38.59 -1.65
C LYS A 81 -18.56 -39.05 -2.85
N LYS A 82 -18.21 -38.60 -4.06
CA LYS A 82 -18.75 -39.13 -5.33
C LYS A 82 -18.16 -40.49 -5.65
N GLY A 83 -18.93 -41.55 -5.41
CA GLY A 83 -18.65 -42.91 -5.88
C GLY A 83 -19.25 -43.18 -7.27
N ARG A 84 -18.73 -44.19 -7.97
CA ARG A 84 -19.30 -44.74 -9.22
C ARG A 84 -20.49 -45.65 -8.87
N GLY A 85 -21.64 -45.07 -8.53
CA GLY A 85 -22.85 -45.81 -8.17
C GLY A 85 -24.03 -44.88 -7.91
N ARG A 86 -25.26 -45.40 -8.03
CA ARG A 86 -26.52 -44.63 -7.89
C ARG A 86 -26.59 -43.97 -6.51
N PHE A 87 -26.36 -42.67 -6.50
CA PHE A 87 -26.56 -41.81 -5.33
C PHE A 87 -28.03 -41.85 -4.92
N HIS A 88 -28.33 -42.50 -3.79
CA HIS A 88 -29.55 -42.19 -3.07
C HIS A 88 -29.28 -40.90 -2.32
N SER A 89 -29.84 -39.78 -2.79
CA SER A 89 -29.80 -38.55 -2.01
C SER A 89 -30.37 -38.88 -0.63
N GLN A 90 -29.72 -38.44 0.44
CA GLN A 90 -30.22 -38.58 1.80
C GLN A 90 -31.54 -37.80 1.94
N SER A 91 -32.65 -38.41 1.54
CA SER A 91 -34.01 -37.95 1.79
C SER A 91 -34.41 -38.31 3.22
N LYS A 92 -33.69 -37.80 4.21
CA LYS A 92 -34.09 -37.92 5.62
C LYS A 92 -33.84 -36.64 6.41
N TYR A 93 -34.25 -35.51 5.84
CA TYR A 93 -34.84 -34.43 6.62
C TYR A 93 -36.36 -34.49 6.39
N ARG A 94 -37.05 -35.43 7.06
CA ARG A 94 -38.50 -35.37 7.26
C ARG A 94 -38.88 -36.22 8.46
N LYS A 95 -39.22 -35.52 9.56
CA LYS A 95 -40.00 -35.94 10.74
C LYS A 95 -39.26 -36.95 11.64
N SER A 96 -39.06 -36.76 12.94
CA SER A 96 -39.84 -36.05 13.97
C SER A 96 -38.95 -35.93 15.23
N SER A 97 -38.82 -34.76 15.83
CA SER A 97 -38.57 -34.68 17.27
C SER A 97 -39.94 -34.53 17.92
N ALA A 98 -40.37 -35.59 18.61
CA ALA A 98 -41.25 -35.45 19.75
C ALA A 98 -40.48 -34.76 20.90
#